data_AF-A0A5C3NP69-F1
#
_entry.id   AF-A0A5C3NP69-F1
#
_cell.length_a   1.000
_cell.length_b   1.000
_cell.length_c   1.000
_cell.angle_alpha   90.00
_cell.angle_beta   90.00
_cell.angle_gamma   90.00
#
_symmetry.space_group_name_H-M   'P 1'
#
loop_
_entity.id
_entity.type
_entity.pdbx_description
1 polymer ?
#
loop_
_entity_poly.entity_id
_entity_poly.type
_entity_poly.pdbx_seq_one_letter_code
_entity_poly.pdbx_strand_id
1 'polypeptide(L)'
;WAPSCGRSYHLVATGSRDGHVRIWRVRPPTPGEDLEGDADEAEGKWGASIVGDFDDHKSTVGRVEWNITGTILSSAGNDGRVRLWKMTAGNVWRPAGHISVEQAEEQQGEVDADMAVEDP
;
A
#
# COMPACT_ATOMS: atom_id res chain seq x y z
N TRP A 1 11.94 2.12 0.32
CA TRP A 1 12.46 2.45 -1.02
C TRP A 1 12.40 1.19 -1.88
N ALA A 2 11.91 1.25 -3.12
CA ALA A 2 11.85 0.09 -4.01
C ALA A 2 13.15 -0.06 -4.82
N PRO A 3 13.66 -1.28 -5.06
CA PRO A 3 14.76 -1.50 -6.02
C PRO A 3 14.43 -0.88 -7.37
N SER A 4 15.38 -0.22 -8.06
CA SER A 4 15.08 0.50 -9.30
C SER A 4 14.80 -0.42 -10.51
N CYS A 5 15.37 -1.64 -10.54
CA CYS A 5 15.13 -2.65 -11.58
C CYS A 5 15.08 -2.09 -13.03
N GLY A 6 16.07 -1.29 -13.41
CA GLY A 6 16.17 -0.69 -14.75
C GLY A 6 15.36 0.58 -14.99
N ARG A 7 14.67 1.12 -13.96
CA ARG A 7 13.97 2.41 -14.05
C ARG A 7 14.93 3.58 -13.91
N SER A 8 14.68 4.65 -14.67
CA SER A 8 15.33 5.97 -14.53
C SER A 8 14.78 6.79 -13.35
N TYR A 9 13.90 6.20 -12.54
CA TYR A 9 13.28 6.85 -11.39
C TYR A 9 13.23 5.89 -10.21
N HIS A 10 13.21 6.47 -9.01
CA HIS A 10 13.02 5.75 -7.76
C HIS A 10 11.56 5.70 -7.38
N LEU A 11 11.18 4.63 -6.68
CA LEU A 11 9.88 4.51 -6.03
C LEU A 11 10.09 4.50 -4.52
N VAL A 12 9.36 5.37 -3.83
CA VAL A 12 9.37 5.46 -2.38
C VAL A 12 7.94 5.27 -1.89
N ALA A 13 7.74 4.39 -0.91
CA ALA A 13 6.44 4.22 -0.26
C ALA A 13 6.49 4.84 1.13
N THR A 14 5.37 5.43 1.54
CA THR A 14 5.16 5.93 2.90
C THR A 14 3.83 5.42 3.42
N GLY A 15 3.82 4.86 4.63
CA GLY A 15 2.61 4.66 5.42
C GLY A 15 2.49 5.77 6.45
N SER A 16 1.28 6.27 6.69
CA SER A 16 1.04 7.43 7.55
C SER A 16 -0.03 7.18 8.61
N ARG A 17 -0.03 8.00 9.66
CA ARG A 17 -1.02 7.96 10.75
C ARG A 17 -2.42 8.36 10.29
N ASP A 18 -2.53 9.11 9.20
CA ASP A 18 -3.80 9.45 8.52
C ASP A 18 -4.46 8.23 7.85
N GLY A 19 -3.81 7.07 7.86
CA GLY A 19 -4.31 5.86 7.22
C GLY A 19 -4.02 5.75 5.73
N HIS A 20 -3.22 6.67 5.19
CA HIS A 20 -2.82 6.64 3.79
C HIS A 20 -1.54 5.84 3.55
N VAL A 21 -1.54 5.10 2.45
CA VAL A 21 -0.36 4.54 1.79
C VAL A 21 -0.10 5.36 0.54
N ARG A 22 1.04 6.04 0.47
CA ARG A 22 1.44 6.84 -0.69
C ARG A 22 2.66 6.25 -1.38
N ILE A 23 2.64 6.27 -2.70
CA ILE A 23 3.74 5.85 -3.55
C ILE A 23 4.23 7.06 -4.33
N TRP A 24 5.49 7.40 -4.14
CA TRP A 24 6.16 8.52 -4.76
C TRP A 24 7.07 8.03 -5.86
N ARG A 25 6.97 8.67 -7.03
CA ARG A 25 7.99 8.61 -8.07
C ARG A 25 8.94 9.77 -7.87
N VAL A 26 10.20 9.46 -7.64
CA VAL A 26 11.28 10.43 -7.46
C VAL A 26 12.24 10.30 -8.64
N ARG A 27 12.43 11.39 -9.39
CA ARG A 27 13.34 11.46 -10.53
C ARG A 27 14.60 12.22 -10.13
N PRO A 28 15.79 11.62 -10.31
CA PRO A 28 17.03 12.37 -10.16
C PRO A 28 17.14 13.42 -11.28
N PRO A 29 17.92 14.48 -11.06
CA PRO A 29 18.28 15.43 -12.09
C PRO A 29 18.95 14.72 -13.27
N THR A 30 18.52 15.01 -14.49
CA THR A 30 19.12 14.50 -15.72
C THR A 30 20.04 15.56 -16.31
N PRO A 31 21.36 15.30 -16.43
CA PRO A 31 22.26 16.24 -17.06
C PRO A 31 21.82 16.53 -18.50
N GLY A 32 21.46 17.79 -18.79
CA GLY A 32 21.16 18.26 -20.15
C GLY A 32 19.69 18.54 -20.47
N GLU A 33 18.72 18.20 -19.62
CA GLU A 33 17.30 18.57 -19.83
C GLU A 33 16.95 19.95 -19.24
N ASP A 34 17.77 20.45 -18.32
CA ASP A 34 17.50 21.67 -17.52
C ASP A 34 18.16 22.93 -18.12
N LEU A 35 18.72 22.85 -19.34
CA LEU A 35 19.58 23.87 -19.95
C LEU A 35 18.83 25.10 -20.52
N GLU A 36 17.52 25.22 -20.29
CA GLU A 36 16.73 26.41 -20.68
C GLU A 36 16.57 27.44 -19.54
N GLY A 37 17.32 27.29 -18.43
CA GLY A 37 17.36 28.22 -17.29
C GLY A 37 18.65 29.01 -17.18
N ASP A 38 18.58 30.17 -16.52
CA ASP A 38 19.71 31.10 -16.29
C ASP A 38 20.93 30.37 -15.69
N ALA A 39 22.13 30.72 -16.16
CA ALA A 39 23.36 29.94 -15.97
C ALA A 39 23.88 29.86 -14.52
N ASP A 40 23.17 30.45 -13.55
CA ASP A 40 23.49 30.44 -12.12
C ASP A 40 22.80 29.29 -11.33
N GLU A 41 21.87 28.53 -11.91
CA GLU A 41 21.21 27.36 -11.27
C GLU A 41 21.64 26.02 -11.88
N ALA A 42 22.93 25.82 -12.12
CA ALA A 42 23.50 24.60 -12.73
C ALA A 42 23.47 23.33 -11.84
N GLU A 43 22.60 23.28 -10.83
CA GLU A 43 22.31 22.07 -10.06
C GLU A 43 20.92 21.57 -10.44
N GLY A 44 20.86 20.58 -11.33
CA GLY A 44 19.59 20.08 -11.84
C GLY A 44 18.64 19.66 -10.72
N LYS A 45 17.33 19.78 -10.96
CA LYS A 45 16.31 19.71 -9.90
C LYS A 45 15.71 18.31 -9.75
N TRP A 46 15.64 17.83 -8.51
CA TRP A 46 14.92 16.59 -8.20
C TRP A 46 13.41 16.77 -8.41
N GLY A 47 12.80 15.84 -9.15
CA GLY A 47 11.35 15.80 -9.36
C GLY A 47 10.68 14.77 -8.46
N ALA A 48 9.59 15.13 -7.78
CA ALA A 48 8.78 14.20 -6.99
C ALA A 48 7.30 14.31 -7.33
N SER A 49 6.63 13.18 -7.55
CA SER A 49 5.20 13.13 -7.82
C SER A 49 4.56 11.89 -7.19
N ILE A 50 3.39 12.03 -6.59
CA ILE A 50 2.60 10.89 -6.10
C ILE A 50 2.03 10.12 -7.30
N VAL A 51 2.23 8.80 -7.32
CA VAL A 51 1.73 7.87 -8.34
C VAL A 51 0.76 6.83 -7.77
N GLY A 52 0.52 6.87 -6.46
CA GLY A 52 -0.54 6.14 -5.77
C GLY A 52 -0.81 6.79 -4.42
N ASP A 53 -2.09 7.00 -4.09
CA ASP A 53 -2.56 7.47 -2.79
C ASP A 53 -3.78 6.63 -2.41
N PHE A 54 -3.65 5.85 -1.34
CA PHE A 54 -4.64 4.86 -0.93
C PHE A 54 -5.01 5.04 0.52
N ASP A 55 -6.29 5.18 0.81
CA ASP A 55 -6.80 5.48 2.16
C ASP A 55 -7.53 4.28 2.79
N ASP A 56 -7.33 3.08 2.25
CA ASP A 56 -8.11 1.89 2.58
C ASP A 56 -7.90 1.36 4.01
N HIS A 57 -6.77 1.67 4.68
CA HIS A 57 -6.51 1.19 6.05
C HIS A 57 -7.41 1.88 7.08
N LYS A 58 -7.88 3.11 6.84
CA LYS A 58 -8.72 3.92 7.77
C LYS A 58 -8.17 4.04 9.21
N SER A 59 -6.91 3.67 9.41
CA SER A 59 -6.19 3.62 10.67
C SER A 59 -4.69 3.69 10.38
N THR A 60 -3.88 4.00 11.38
CA THR A 60 -2.43 4.19 11.21
C THR A 60 -1.76 3.04 10.46
N VAL A 61 -1.02 3.37 9.40
CA VAL A 61 -0.19 2.41 8.67
C VAL A 61 1.21 2.39 9.30
N GLY A 62 1.54 1.30 9.99
CA GLY A 62 2.81 1.16 10.71
C GLY A 62 3.95 0.63 9.85
N ARG A 63 3.65 -0.10 8.76
CA ARG A 63 4.67 -0.72 7.91
C ARG A 63 4.29 -0.68 6.44
N VAL A 64 5.28 -0.47 5.57
CA VAL A 64 5.19 -0.66 4.13
C VAL A 64 6.45 -1.38 3.61
N GLU A 65 6.30 -2.36 2.72
CA GLU A 65 7.42 -3.13 2.17
C GLU A 65 7.24 -3.48 0.70
N TRP A 66 8.33 -3.32 -0.05
CA TRP A 66 8.37 -3.60 -1.47
C TRP A 66 8.76 -5.05 -1.74
N ASN A 67 8.24 -5.63 -2.82
CA ASN A 67 8.83 -6.83 -3.38
C ASN A 67 10.16 -6.52 -4.08
N ILE A 68 10.94 -7.56 -4.40
CA ILE A 68 12.29 -7.42 -4.97
C ILE A 68 12.32 -6.70 -6.33
N THR A 69 11.22 -6.74 -7.09
CA THR A 69 11.12 -6.08 -8.40
C THR A 69 10.56 -4.65 -8.31
N GLY A 70 10.09 -4.21 -7.14
CA GLY A 70 9.44 -2.93 -6.93
C GLY A 70 8.11 -2.77 -7.68
N THR A 71 7.41 -3.87 -7.99
CA THR A 71 6.12 -3.88 -8.69
C THR A 71 4.94 -4.22 -7.79
N ILE A 72 5.21 -4.69 -6.57
CA ILE A 72 4.22 -4.95 -5.54
C ILE A 72 4.67 -4.25 -4.26
N LEU A 73 3.73 -3.61 -3.59
CA LEU A 73 3.89 -3.03 -2.27
C LEU A 73 2.94 -3.73 -1.31
N SER A 74 3.41 -4.07 -0.12
CA SER A 74 2.59 -4.52 0.99
C SER A 74 2.51 -3.42 2.05
N SER A 75 1.37 -3.27 2.71
CA SER A 75 1.19 -2.36 3.84
C SER A 75 0.45 -3.04 4.99
N ALA A 76 0.82 -2.73 6.22
CA ALA A 76 0.16 -3.22 7.42
C ALA A 76 -0.21 -2.03 8.32
N GLY A 77 -1.44 -2.07 8.84
CA GLY A 77 -1.99 -1.01 9.68
C GLY A 77 -2.67 -1.55 10.93
N ASN A 78 -3.02 -0.64 11.82
CA ASN A 78 -3.70 -0.95 13.08
C ASN A 78 -5.17 -1.38 12.89
N ASP A 79 -5.66 -1.43 11.65
CA ASP A 79 -6.96 -2.00 11.28
C ASP A 79 -6.95 -3.54 11.22
N GLY A 80 -5.83 -4.17 11.61
CA GLY A 80 -5.70 -5.63 11.66
C GLY A 80 -5.62 -6.28 10.28
N ARG A 81 -5.28 -5.51 9.25
CA ARG A 81 -5.22 -5.97 7.87
C ARG A 81 -3.86 -5.72 7.25
N VAL A 82 -3.45 -6.63 6.36
CA VAL A 82 -2.34 -6.42 5.43
C VAL A 82 -2.92 -6.22 4.04
N ARG A 83 -2.52 -5.16 3.34
CA ARG A 83 -2.96 -4.87 1.96
C ARG A 83 -1.83 -5.01 0.98
N LEU A 84 -2.18 -5.41 -0.23
CA LEU A 84 -1.28 -5.50 -1.37
C LEU A 84 -1.69 -4.49 -2.44
N TRP A 85 -0.71 -3.80 -2.99
CA TRP A 85 -0.82 -2.86 -4.09
C TRP A 85 0.07 -3.35 -5.21
N LYS A 86 -0.42 -3.34 -6.46
CA LYS A 86 0.34 -3.83 -7.62
C LYS A 86 0.37 -2.78 -8.72
N MET A 87 1.55 -2.59 -9.29
CA MET A 87 1.75 -1.81 -10.50
C MET A 87 1.30 -2.64 -11.71
N THR A 88 0.39 -2.07 -12.50
CA THR A 88 -0.04 -2.63 -13.79
C THR A 88 0.98 -2.33 -14.89
N ALA A 89 0.85 -2.97 -16.06
CA ALA A 89 1.72 -2.72 -17.21
C ALA A 89 1.70 -1.24 -17.67
N GLY A 90 0.64 -0.49 -17.38
CA GLY A 90 0.52 0.94 -17.65
C GLY A 90 1.14 1.85 -16.59
N ASN A 91 1.98 1.34 -15.68
CA ASN A 91 2.53 2.06 -14.53
C ASN A 91 1.47 2.64 -13.56
N VAL A 92 0.24 2.11 -13.61
CA VAL A 92 -0.85 2.51 -12.70
C VAL A 92 -0.88 1.57 -11.51
N TRP A 93 -0.92 2.12 -10.30
CA TRP A 93 -1.03 1.37 -9.06
C TRP A 93 -2.49 1.05 -8.74
N ARG A 94 -2.76 -0.20 -8.32
CA ARG A 94 -4.10 -0.65 -7.94
C ARG A 94 -4.05 -1.58 -6.72
N PRO A 95 -5.15 -1.65 -5.94
CA PRO A 95 -5.33 -2.72 -4.96
C PRO A 95 -5.22 -4.09 -5.63
N ALA A 96 -4.50 -5.01 -4.99
CA ALA A 96 -4.30 -6.38 -5.47
C ALA A 96 -4.89 -7.44 -4.53
N GLY A 97 -5.19 -7.07 -3.29
CA GLY A 97 -5.79 -7.96 -2.30
C GLY A 97 -5.52 -7.50 -0.87
N HIS A 98 -6.13 -8.18 0.09
CA HIS A 98 -5.83 -7.98 1.51
C HIS A 98 -5.96 -9.29 2.28
N ILE A 99 -5.30 -9.35 3.43
CA ILE A 99 -5.35 -10.45 4.40
C ILE A 99 -5.87 -9.85 5.70
N SER A 100 -6.86 -10.51 6.31
CA SER A 100 -7.43 -10.16 7.62
C SER A 100 -7.53 -11.40 8.49
N VAL A 101 -7.63 -11.21 9.79
CA VAL A 101 -8.04 -12.28 10.70
C VAL A 101 -9.55 -12.49 10.53
N GLU A 102 -9.99 -13.72 10.25
CA GLU A 102 -11.41 -14.09 10.31
C GLU A 102 -11.83 -14.14 11.79
N GLN A 103 -12.90 -13.42 12.16
CA GLN A 103 -13.58 -13.69 13.42
C GLN A 103 -14.34 -15.01 13.24
N ALA A 104 -14.00 -16.03 14.05
CA ALA A 104 -14.86 -17.19 14.17
C ALA A 104 -16.22 -16.69 14.68
N GLU A 105 -17.27 -16.86 13.88
CA GLU A 105 -18.63 -16.69 14.37
C GLU A 105 -18.86 -17.74 15.45
N GLU A 106 -19.00 -17.29 16.71
CA GLU A 106 -19.49 -18.16 17.77
C GLU A 106 -20.90 -18.62 17.39
N GLN A 107 -21.02 -19.86 16.91
CA GLN A 107 -22.32 -20.52 16.75
C GLN A 107 -23.00 -20.55 18.12
N GLN A 108 -24.06 -19.76 18.28
CA GLN A 108 -25.00 -19.92 19.39
C GLN A 108 -25.59 -21.32 19.25
N GLY A 109 -25.07 -22.26 20.05
CA GLY A 109 -25.58 -23.61 20.13
C GLY A 109 -27.05 -23.57 20.54
N GLU A 110 -27.89 -24.07 19.64
CA GLU A 110 -29.27 -24.46 19.92
C GLU A 110 -29.20 -25.54 21.02
N VAL A 111 -29.46 -25.16 22.26
CA VAL A 111 -29.62 -26.12 23.36
C VAL A 111 -31.00 -26.74 23.21
N ASP A 112 -30.98 -28.02 22.83
CA ASP A 112 -32.11 -28.94 22.80
C ASP A 112 -33.08 -28.70 23.97
N ALA A 113 -34.28 -28.24 23.64
CA ALA A 113 -35.43 -28.33 24.52
C ALA A 113 -36.03 -29.74 24.39
N ASP A 114 -35.30 -30.75 24.86
CA ASP A 114 -35.88 -32.06 25.16
C ASP A 114 -35.89 -32.24 26.69
N MET A 115 -37.01 -31.85 27.29
CA MET A 115 -37.30 -32.22 28.68
C MET A 115 -38.80 -32.46 28.87
N ALA A 116 -39.18 -33.73 28.65
CA ALA A 116 -40.19 -34.52 29.37
C ALA A 116 -41.66 -34.06 29.25
N VAL A 117 -42.65 -34.92 29.00
CA VAL A 117 -42.91 -36.23 29.60
C VAL A 117 -43.88 -37.03 28.71
N GLU A 118 -43.59 -38.33 28.51
CA GLU A 118 -44.55 -39.32 28.04
C GLU A 118 -45.53 -39.72 29.17
N ASP A 119 -46.83 -39.60 28.85
CA ASP A 119 -48.01 -40.46 29.08
C ASP A 119 -48.44 -40.99 30.47
N PRO A 120 -49.72 -41.44 30.63
CA PRO A 120 -50.86 -41.47 29.67
C PRO A 120 -52.10 -40.64 30.08
#